data_AF-A0A1H6J2R8-F1
#
_entry.id   AF-A0A1H6J2R8-F1
#
_cell.length_a   1.000
_cell.length_b   1.000
_cell.length_c   1.000
_cell.angle_alpha   90.00
_cell.angle_beta   90.00
_cell.angle_gamma   90.00
#
_symmetry.space_group_name_H-M   'P 1'
#
loop_
_entity.id
_entity.type
_entity.pdbx_description
1 polymer ?
#
loop_
_entity_poly.entity_id
_entity_poly.type
_entity_poly.pdbx_seq_one_letter_code
_entity_poly.pdbx_strand_id
1 'polypeptide(L)' 'MRMASLIDDDLDGVNAGQKYPDGTVVRVFCMRTDRDAYPSGWAYKFHYGVTEPDPPHTLDDGTIRRYDNSHEDTKGH' A
#
# COMPACT_ATOMS: atom_id res chain seq x y z
N MET A 1 21.41 -5.59 0.65
CA MET A 1 20.32 -6.20 1.44
C MET A 1 19.67 -7.26 0.56
N ARG A 2 19.91 -8.55 0.82
CA ARG A 2 19.26 -9.63 0.07
C ARG A 2 17.79 -9.64 0.47
N MET A 3 16.88 -9.31 -0.45
CA MET A 3 15.46 -9.59 -0.26
C MET A 3 15.31 -11.10 -0.37
N ALA A 4 15.22 -11.79 0.78
CA ALA A 4 14.75 -13.17 0.79
C ALA A 4 13.36 -13.19 0.13
N SER A 5 13.10 -14.21 -0.68
CA SER A 5 11.77 -14.41 -1.26
C SER A 5 10.79 -14.59 -0.11
N LEU A 6 10.00 -13.55 0.18
CA LEU A 6 8.87 -13.65 1.09
C LEU A 6 7.91 -14.67 0.44
N ILE A 7 7.62 -15.76 1.14
CA ILE A 7 6.48 -16.61 0.77
C ILE A 7 5.20 -15.90 1.21
N ASP A 8 4.05 -16.18 0.60
CA ASP A 8 2.80 -15.43 0.83
C ASP A 8 2.48 -15.19 2.33
N ASP A 9 2.74 -16.17 3.20
CA ASP A 9 2.46 -16.05 4.63
C ASP A 9 3.37 -15.05 5.37
N ASP A 10 4.56 -14.74 4.85
CA ASP A 10 5.45 -13.74 5.46
C ASP A 10 4.92 -12.31 5.32
N LEU A 11 3.94 -12.09 4.44
CA LEU A 11 3.30 -10.80 4.24
C LEU A 11 2.10 -10.58 5.17
N ASP A 12 1.61 -11.62 5.86
CA ASP A 12 0.50 -11.47 6.77
C ASP A 12 0.88 -10.65 8.01
N GLY A 13 0.05 -9.66 8.33
CA GLY A 13 0.28 -8.72 9.42
C GLY A 13 1.30 -7.62 9.13
N VAL A 14 1.82 -7.50 7.90
CA VAL A 14 2.71 -6.38 7.54
C VAL A 14 1.97 -5.06 7.73
N ASN A 15 2.55 -4.20 8.57
CA ASN A 15 2.12 -2.82 8.75
C ASN A 15 3.36 -1.96 9.00
N ALA A 16 3.91 -1.40 7.92
CA ALA A 16 5.15 -0.65 7.95
C ALA A 16 4.96 0.74 7.35
N GLY A 17 5.60 1.73 7.96
CA GLY A 17 5.64 3.10 7.47
C GLY A 17 7.02 3.69 7.66
N GLN A 18 7.57 4.28 6.60
CA GLN A 18 8.85 4.98 6.65
C GLN A 18 8.70 6.36 6.01
N LYS A 19 9.25 7.38 6.69
CA LYS A 19 9.45 8.71 6.13
C LYS A 19 10.95 8.90 5.88
N TYR A 20 11.29 9.41 4.70
CA TYR A 20 12.66 9.72 4.29
C TYR A 20 12.96 11.21 4.51
N PRO A 21 14.26 11.59 4.55
CA PRO A 21 14.66 12.99 4.80
C PRO A 21 14.14 14.00 3.78
N ASP A 22 13.88 13.56 2.54
CA ASP A 22 13.30 14.37 1.47
C ASP A 22 11.78 14.56 1.61
N GLY A 23 11.17 14.06 2.69
CA GLY A 23 9.73 14.13 2.92
C GLY A 23 8.93 12.98 2.29
N THR A 24 9.58 12.11 1.52
CA THR A 24 8.94 10.93 0.91
C THR A 24 8.43 9.98 1.98
N VAL A 25 7.21 9.49 1.80
CA VAL A 25 6.53 8.53 2.69
C VAL A 25 6.25 7.25 1.91
N VAL A 26 6.69 6.12 2.46
CA VAL A 26 6.32 4.76 2.03
C VAL A 26 5.49 4.14 3.14
N ARG A 27 4.27 3.69 2.84
CA ARG A 27 3.44 2.90 3.76
C ARG A 27 3.00 1.62 3.06
N VAL A 28 3.21 0.50 3.74
CA VAL A 28 2.85 -0.84 3.27
C VAL A 28 1.99 -1.49 4.35
N PHE A 29 0.83 -1.98 3.93
CA PHE A 29 -0.06 -2.77 4.74
C PHE A 29 -0.47 -4.01 3.95
N CYS A 30 -0.41 -5.18 4.57
CA CYS A 30 -0.88 -6.43 4.02
C CYS A 30 -1.36 -7.33 5.17
N MET A 31 -2.55 -7.91 5.02
CA MET A 31 -3.06 -8.90 5.98
C MET A 31 -3.97 -9.90 5.27
N ARG A 32 -3.99 -11.13 5.78
CA ARG A 32 -5.04 -12.10 5.47
C ARG A 32 -6.38 -11.59 6.00
N THR A 33 -7.45 -11.86 5.26
CA THR A 33 -8.81 -11.51 5.69
C THR A 33 -9.82 -12.47 5.06
N ASP A 34 -10.90 -12.73 5.79
CA ASP A 34 -12.08 -13.50 5.38
C ASP A 34 -13.27 -12.61 5.01
N ARG A 35 -13.05 -11.29 4.92
CA ARG A 35 -14.11 -10.32 4.63
C ARG A 35 -14.49 -10.39 3.16
N ASP A 36 -15.78 -10.50 2.89
CA ASP A 36 -16.34 -10.56 1.53
C ASP A 36 -15.88 -9.44 0.60
N ALA A 37 -15.64 -8.24 1.15
CA ALA A 37 -15.16 -7.06 0.41
C ALA A 37 -13.75 -7.20 -0.18
N TYR A 38 -13.05 -8.30 0.12
CA TYR A 38 -11.69 -8.61 -0.29
C TYR A 38 -11.63 -10.06 -0.82
N PRO A 39 -12.19 -10.32 -2.02
CA PRO A 39 -12.33 -11.67 -2.56
C PRO A 39 -11.00 -12.39 -2.80
N SER A 40 -9.88 -11.64 -2.90
CA SER A 40 -8.53 -12.21 -2.94
C SER A 40 -8.09 -12.90 -1.63
N GLY A 41 -8.83 -12.72 -0.54
CA GLY A 41 -8.45 -13.20 0.80
C GLY A 41 -7.35 -12.37 1.47
N TRP A 42 -7.01 -11.22 0.88
CA TRP A 42 -6.01 -10.28 1.38
C TRP A 42 -6.61 -8.88 1.47
N ALA A 43 -6.30 -8.13 2.52
CA ALA A 43 -6.47 -6.69 2.53
C ALA A 43 -5.09 -6.05 2.43
N TYR A 44 -4.86 -5.24 1.40
CA TYR A 44 -3.57 -4.59 1.18
C TYR A 44 -3.71 -3.13 0.78
N LYS A 45 -2.70 -2.36 1.19
CA LYS A 45 -2.54 -0.96 0.81
C LYS A 45 -1.06 -0.61 0.68
N PHE A 46 -0.74 0.03 -0.43
CA PHE A 46 0.53 0.69 -0.68
C PHE A 46 0.29 2.18 -0.91
N HIS A 47 1.06 3.01 -0.23
CA HIS A 47 1.11 4.45 -0.48
C HIS A 47 2.57 4.89 -0.62
N TYR A 48 2.84 5.59 -1.71
CA TYR A 48 4.09 6.28 -1.98
C TYR A 48 3.79 7.73 -2.35
N GLY A 49 4.36 8.66 -1.62
CA GLY A 49 4.10 10.08 -1.82
C GLY A 49 5.00 10.94 -0.96
N VAL A 50 4.57 12.19 -0.77
CA VAL A 50 5.21 13.19 0.08
C VAL A 50 4.20 13.69 1.12
N THR A 51 4.70 14.36 2.16
CA THR A 51 3.80 14.94 3.18
C THR A 51 3.11 16.23 2.76
N GLU A 52 3.64 16.93 1.76
CA GLU A 52 3.12 18.20 1.25
C GLU A 52 2.83 18.06 -0.25
N PRO A 53 1.58 18.30 -0.71
CA PRO A 53 1.24 18.19 -2.12
C PRO A 53 2.01 19.17 -3.01
N ASP A 54 2.45 18.70 -4.18
CA ASP A 54 3.11 19.49 -5.22
C ASP A 54 2.53 19.17 -6.61
N PRO A 55 1.34 19.69 -6.96
CA PRO A 55 0.79 19.50 -8.31
C PRO A 55 1.63 20.23 -9.37
N PRO A 56 1.86 19.62 -10.56
CA PRO A 56 1.27 18.38 -11.05
C PRO A 56 2.08 17.11 -10.72
N HIS A 57 3.15 17.23 -9.92
CA HIS A 57 4.05 16.13 -9.59
C HIS A 57 3.42 15.12 -8.62
N THR A 58 2.46 15.55 -7.79
CA THR A 58 1.66 14.70 -6.91
C THR A 58 0.17 14.97 -7.07
N LEU A 59 -0.65 14.05 -6.54
CA LEU A 59 -2.07 14.30 -6.26
C LEU A 59 -2.22 15.32 -5.13
N ASP A 60 -3.45 15.80 -4.93
CA ASP A 60 -3.81 16.78 -3.89
C ASP A 60 -3.56 16.29 -2.47
N ASP A 61 -3.45 14.97 -2.25
CA ASP A 61 -3.12 14.37 -0.96
C ASP A 61 -1.61 14.07 -0.80
N GLY A 62 -0.77 14.54 -1.73
CA GLY A 62 0.67 14.30 -1.76
C GLY A 62 1.06 12.92 -2.30
N THR A 63 0.09 12.10 -2.71
CA THR A 63 0.35 10.79 -3.31
C THR A 63 1.02 10.93 -4.68
N ILE A 64 2.06 10.12 -4.90
CA ILE A 64 2.65 9.89 -6.22
C ILE A 64 2.13 8.56 -6.79
N ARG A 65 2.04 7.51 -5.95
CA ARG A 65 1.45 6.20 -6.30
C ARG A 65 0.66 5.62 -5.15
N ARG A 66 -0.50 5.04 -5.46
CA ARG A 66 -1.35 4.36 -4.50
C ARG A 66 -1.92 3.08 -5.10
N TYR A 67 -1.82 2.01 -4.35
CA TYR A 67 -2.53 0.76 -4.62
C TYR A 67 -3.31 0.40 -3.36
N ASP A 68 -4.60 0.17 -3.52
CA ASP A 68 -5.41 -0.45 -2.49
C ASP A 68 -6.44 -1.33 -3.15
N ASN A 69 -6.76 -2.41 -2.45
CA ASN A 69 -7.76 -3.37 -2.90
C ASN A 69 -9.10 -3.25 -2.20
N SER A 70 -9.32 -2.17 -1.44
CA SER A 70 -10.64 -1.86 -0.88
C SER A 70 -11.71 -1.61 -1.96
N HIS A 71 -11.39 -1.84 -3.23
CA HIS A 71 -12.24 -1.69 -4.39
C HIS A 71 -12.17 -2.93 -5.31
N GLU A 72 -11.65 -4.09 -4.86
CA GLU A 72 -11.56 -5.31 -5.69
C GLU A 72 -12.92 -5.67 -6.32
N ASP A 73 -13.99 -5.65 -5.52
CA ASP A 73 -15.37 -5.93 -5.98
C ASP A 73 -15.87 -4.95 -7.05
N THR A 74 -15.47 -3.68 -6.98
CA THR A 74 -15.88 -2.66 -7.94
C THR A 74 -14.96 -2.56 -9.15
N LYS A 75 -13.76 -3.17 -9.08
CA LYS A 75 -12.74 -3.12 -10.13
C LYS A 75 -12.62 -4.42 -10.94
N GLY A 76 -13.32 -5.49 -10.54
CA GLY A 76 -13.44 -6.73 -11.31
C GLY A 76 -12.12 -7.52 -11.41
N HIS A 77 -11.40 -7.63 -10.29
CA HIS A 77 -10.19 -8.44 -10.16
C HIS A 77 -10.49 -9.93 -9.94
#